data_AF-A0A839DVL5-F1
#
_entry.id   AF-A0A839DVL5-F1
#
_cell.length_a   1.000
_cell.length_b   1.000
_cell.length_c   1.000
_cell.angle_alpha   90.00
_cell.angle_beta   90.00
_cell.angle_gamma   90.00
#
_symmetry.space_group_name_H-M   'P 1'
#
loop_
_entity.id
_entity.type
_entity.pdbx_description
1 polymer ?
#
loop_
_entity_poly.entity_id
_entity_poly.type
_entity_poly.pdbx_seq_one_letter_code
_entity_poly.pdbx_strand_id
1 'polypeptide(L)'
;MTDPLALDTQLRQHSRNTFGLDTALSGYLEAIRRATNVLELELTSASANHVDGRIELTLRAAPNVNIEWTPHRGWVLVCPGDPQRYYYRVGSEADAASVMPDPETVASWLLLVSEGNRDGHHESPEPLDPGDNALLDRMYTFGSGRDPYTPG
;
A
#
# COMPACT_ATOMS: atom_id res chain seq x y z
N MET A 1 -2.96 -15.61 5.89
CA MET A 1 -1.75 -14.85 5.52
C MET A 1 -1.36 -15.33 4.14
N THR A 2 -1.33 -14.46 3.14
CA THR A 2 -0.74 -14.81 1.85
C THR A 2 0.76 -14.93 2.04
N ASP A 3 1.33 -16.05 1.61
CA ASP A 3 2.77 -16.29 1.65
C ASP A 3 3.46 -15.33 0.68
N PRO A 4 4.36 -14.43 1.13
CA PRO A 4 5.11 -13.53 0.26
C PRO A 4 5.85 -14.25 -0.87
N LEU A 5 6.27 -15.50 -0.66
CA LEU A 5 6.91 -16.32 -1.69
C LEU A 5 5.92 -16.75 -2.79
N ALA A 6 4.67 -17.05 -2.42
CA ALA A 6 3.63 -17.40 -3.37
C ALA A 6 3.27 -16.19 -4.24
N LEU A 7 3.12 -15.00 -3.62
CA LEU A 7 2.85 -13.76 -4.33
C LEU A 7 4.01 -13.34 -5.26
N ASP A 8 5.27 -13.47 -4.80
CA ASP A 8 6.45 -13.24 -5.65
C ASP A 8 6.45 -14.19 -6.86
N THR A 9 6.14 -15.47 -6.65
CA THR A 9 6.03 -16.46 -7.74
C THR A 9 4.95 -16.07 -8.75
N GLN A 10 3.77 -15.64 -8.28
CA GLN A 10 2.67 -15.21 -9.15
C GLN A 10 3.02 -13.94 -9.93
N LEU A 11 3.62 -12.93 -9.28
CA LEU A 11 4.09 -11.71 -9.95
C LEU A 11 5.15 -12.00 -11.01
N ARG A 12 6.08 -12.91 -10.72
CA ARG A 12 7.06 -13.36 -11.70
C ARG A 12 6.40 -14.07 -12.87
N GLN A 13 5.47 -14.99 -12.63
CA GLN A 13 4.74 -15.67 -13.70
C GLN A 13 3.96 -14.66 -14.57
N HIS A 14 3.23 -13.76 -13.93
CA HIS A 14 2.45 -12.70 -14.57
C HIS A 14 3.33 -11.80 -15.45
N SER A 15 4.52 -11.43 -14.96
CA SER A 15 5.47 -10.56 -15.66
C SER A 15 6.49 -11.29 -16.54
N ARG A 16 6.33 -12.60 -16.77
CA ARG A 16 7.29 -13.45 -17.52
C ARG A 16 8.73 -13.38 -16.96
N ASN A 17 8.85 -13.46 -15.64
CA ASN A 17 10.06 -13.43 -14.82
C ASN A 17 10.86 -12.12 -14.82
N THR A 18 10.30 -11.04 -15.35
CA THR A 18 10.98 -9.73 -15.38
C THR A 18 10.76 -8.90 -14.13
N PHE A 19 9.72 -9.22 -13.35
CA PHE A 19 9.24 -8.40 -12.27
C PHE A 19 8.82 -9.27 -11.08
N GLY A 20 9.26 -8.94 -9.88
CA GLY A 20 8.96 -9.68 -8.65
C GLY A 20 8.41 -8.78 -7.55
N LEU A 21 8.12 -9.37 -6.39
CA LEU A 21 7.53 -8.68 -5.25
C LEU A 21 8.41 -7.52 -4.75
N ASP A 22 9.73 -7.71 -4.69
CA ASP A 22 10.67 -6.67 -4.27
C ASP A 22 10.58 -5.41 -5.13
N THR A 23 10.55 -5.57 -6.46
CA THR A 23 10.39 -4.47 -7.41
C THR A 23 9.01 -3.83 -7.28
N ALA A 24 7.97 -4.65 -7.08
CA ALA A 24 6.60 -4.18 -6.88
C ALA A 24 6.48 -3.23 -5.68
N LEU A 25 6.97 -3.67 -4.52
CA LEU A 25 6.91 -2.91 -3.27
C LEU A 25 7.75 -1.65 -3.35
N SER A 26 8.98 -1.76 -3.87
CA SER A 26 9.90 -0.63 -3.98
C SER A 26 9.35 0.45 -4.93
N GLY A 27 8.81 0.03 -6.09
CA GLY A 27 8.23 0.97 -7.04
C GLY A 27 6.96 1.64 -6.53
N TYR A 28 6.08 0.89 -5.86
CA TYR A 28 4.90 1.49 -5.24
C TYR A 28 5.25 2.46 -4.12
N LEU A 29 6.21 2.11 -3.26
CA LEU A 29 6.71 3.00 -2.21
C LEU A 29 7.32 4.28 -2.79
N GLU A 30 8.09 4.18 -3.87
CA GLU A 30 8.66 5.34 -4.56
C GLU A 30 7.58 6.23 -5.17
N ALA A 31 6.54 5.65 -5.76
CA ALA A 31 5.40 6.40 -6.26
C ALA A 31 4.66 7.16 -5.14
N ILE A 32 4.47 6.52 -3.98
CA ILE A 32 3.88 7.17 -2.80
C ILE A 32 4.77 8.32 -2.32
N ARG A 33 6.09 8.12 -2.23
CA ARG A 33 7.04 9.19 -1.85
C ARG A 33 6.94 10.40 -2.76
N ARG A 34 6.80 10.18 -4.07
CA ARG A 34 6.61 11.28 -5.03
C ARG A 34 5.29 12.00 -4.79
N ALA A 35 4.19 11.27 -4.59
CA ALA A 35 2.89 11.85 -4.31
C ALA A 35 2.87 12.63 -2.98
N THR A 36 3.52 12.12 -1.92
CA THR A 36 3.63 12.83 -0.64
C THR A 36 4.48 14.08 -0.75
N ASN A 37 5.56 14.06 -1.56
CA ASN A 37 6.38 15.24 -1.81
C ASN A 37 5.61 16.36 -2.51
N VAL A 38 4.70 16.04 -3.43
CA VAL A 38 3.83 17.04 -4.09
C VAL A 38 2.91 17.73 -3.08
N LEU A 39 2.47 17.02 -2.04
CA LEU A 39 1.64 17.56 -0.96
C LEU A 39 2.46 18.16 0.20
N GLU A 40 3.78 18.30 0.04
CA GLU A 40 4.71 18.79 1.08
C GLU A 40 4.63 17.98 2.39
N LEU A 41 4.25 16.70 2.30
CA LEU A 41 4.13 15.82 3.44
C LEU A 41 5.47 15.13 3.76
N GLU A 42 5.99 15.39 4.95
CA GLU A 42 7.27 14.81 5.39
C GLU A 42 7.12 13.43 6.03
N LEU A 43 7.80 12.44 5.46
CA LEU A 43 7.94 11.08 6.00
C LEU A 43 9.20 11.00 6.86
N THR A 44 9.05 10.61 8.14
CA THR A 44 10.17 10.31 9.04
C THR A 44 10.86 9.02 8.63
N SER A 45 10.07 8.01 8.27
CA SER A 45 10.53 6.73 7.77
C SER A 45 9.55 6.20 6.72
N ALA A 46 10.10 5.45 5.77
CA ALA A 46 9.35 4.82 4.69
C ALA A 46 10.16 3.63 4.18
N SER A 47 9.66 2.41 4.39
CA SER A 47 10.40 1.18 4.05
C SER A 47 9.49 0.12 3.45
N ALA A 48 10.02 -0.61 2.47
CA ALA A 48 9.42 -1.83 1.96
C ALA A 48 10.17 -3.03 2.56
N ASN A 49 9.44 -3.93 3.22
CA ASN A 49 9.92 -5.20 3.70
C ASN A 49 9.48 -6.30 2.72
N HIS A 50 10.43 -6.80 1.92
CA HIS A 50 10.19 -7.83 0.91
C HIS A 50 10.06 -9.24 1.50
N VAL A 51 10.57 -9.48 2.71
CA VAL A 51 10.44 -10.78 3.39
C VAL A 51 9.00 -11.00 3.81
N ASP A 52 8.38 -9.96 4.39
CA ASP A 52 7.01 -10.01 4.90
C ASP A 52 5.97 -9.49 3.91
N GLY A 53 6.39 -8.97 2.75
CA GLY A 53 5.49 -8.40 1.75
C GLY A 53 4.73 -7.17 2.25
N ARG A 54 5.43 -6.23 2.90
CA ARG A 54 4.82 -5.10 3.63
C ARG A 54 5.48 -3.77 3.29
N ILE A 55 4.72 -2.68 3.33
CA ILE A 55 5.24 -1.30 3.37
C ILE A 55 4.92 -0.70 4.74
N GLU A 56 5.87 0.04 5.30
CA GLU A 56 5.72 0.74 6.57
C GLU A 56 6.14 2.20 6.41
N LEU A 57 5.31 3.11 6.92
CA LEU A 57 5.50 4.55 6.87
C LEU A 57 5.32 5.15 8.27
N THR A 58 6.08 6.21 8.55
CA THR A 58 5.86 7.07 9.71
C THR A 58 5.92 8.52 9.26
N LEU A 59 4.92 9.32 9.63
CA LEU A 59 4.84 10.74 9.28
C LEU A 59 5.57 11.58 10.34
N ARG A 60 6.20 12.69 9.93
CA ARG A 60 6.80 13.64 10.90
C ARG A 60 5.75 14.27 11.82
N ALA A 61 4.60 14.64 11.27
CA ALA A 61 3.51 15.29 12.02
C ALA A 61 2.73 14.32 12.93
N ALA A 62 2.83 13.00 12.68
CA ALA A 62 2.19 11.95 13.46
C ALA A 62 3.21 10.83 13.81
N PRO A 63 4.27 11.13 14.59
CA PRO A 63 5.38 10.20 14.82
C PRO A 63 4.98 9.02 15.72
N ASN A 64 3.85 9.15 16.43
CA ASN A 64 3.28 8.12 17.27
C ASN A 64 2.29 7.23 16.51
N VAL A 65 2.26 7.26 15.18
CA VAL A 65 1.37 6.41 14.39
C VAL A 65 2.20 5.61 13.40
N ASN A 66 2.05 4.29 13.45
CA ASN A 66 2.62 3.42 12.43
C ASN A 66 1.58 3.18 11.34
N ILE A 67 1.99 3.34 10.09
CA ILE A 67 1.11 3.15 8.93
C ILE A 67 1.68 1.99 8.14
N GLU A 68 0.91 0.92 8.01
CA GLU A 68 1.36 -0.31 7.38
C GLU A 68 0.48 -0.62 6.18
N TRP A 69 1.06 -1.28 5.18
CA TRP A 69 0.32 -1.82 4.05
C TRP A 69 0.73 -3.25 3.78
N THR A 70 -0.24 -4.13 3.58
CA THR A 70 0.01 -5.46 3.00
C THR A 70 -0.94 -5.75 1.84
N PRO A 71 -0.52 -6.57 0.85
CA PRO A 71 -1.32 -6.87 -0.34
C PRO A 71 -2.70 -7.48 -0.08
N HIS A 72 -2.96 -8.01 1.12
CA HIS A 72 -4.21 -8.70 1.48
C HIS A 72 -5.02 -7.96 2.54
N ARG A 73 -4.48 -6.91 3.16
CA ARG A 73 -5.19 -6.09 4.16
C ARG A 73 -5.29 -4.62 3.79
N GLY A 74 -4.58 -4.19 2.75
CA GLY A 74 -4.48 -2.79 2.38
C GLY A 74 -3.76 -1.97 3.44
N TRP A 75 -4.03 -0.66 3.42
CA TRP A 75 -3.44 0.30 4.34
C TRP A 75 -4.14 0.24 5.69
N VAL A 76 -3.35 0.24 6.76
CA VAL A 76 -3.82 0.21 8.14
C VAL A 76 -3.03 1.19 8.99
N LEU A 77 -3.75 1.86 9.86
CA LEU A 77 -3.20 2.74 10.88
C LEU A 77 -3.16 2.00 12.21
N VAL A 78 -1.97 2.00 12.83
CA VAL A 78 -1.68 1.34 14.10
C VAL A 78 -1.22 2.40 15.12
N CYS A 79 -2.05 2.61 16.13
CA CYS A 79 -1.78 3.53 17.23
C CYS A 79 -1.17 2.80 18.43
N PRO A 80 -0.01 3.21 18.96
CA PRO A 80 0.55 2.69 20.19
C PRO A 80 -0.42 2.87 21.37
N GLY A 81 -0.63 1.79 22.13
CA GLY A 81 -1.53 1.79 23.28
C GLY A 81 -3.00 1.59 22.92
N ASP A 82 -3.35 1.59 21.63
CA ASP A 82 -4.67 1.19 21.15
C ASP A 82 -4.58 -0.22 20.54
N PRO A 83 -5.31 -1.22 21.06
CA PRO A 83 -5.36 -2.52 20.43
C PRO A 83 -6.12 -2.49 19.09
N GLN A 84 -6.86 -1.43 18.80
CA GLN A 84 -7.63 -1.28 17.57
C GLN A 84 -6.75 -0.92 16.37
N ARG A 85 -7.16 -1.43 15.21
CA ARG A 85 -6.58 -1.15 13.90
C ARG A 85 -7.60 -0.40 13.06
N TYR A 86 -7.15 0.61 12.34
CA TYR A 86 -8.02 1.44 11.50
C TYR A 86 -7.62 1.23 10.04
N TYR A 87 -8.40 0.45 9.31
CA TYR A 87 -8.15 0.13 7.91
C TYR A 87 -8.67 1.25 7.02
N TYR A 88 -7.82 1.68 6.08
CA TYR A 88 -8.22 2.57 5.00
C TYR A 88 -9.07 1.81 3.98
N ARG A 89 -10.20 2.38 3.55
CA ARG A 89 -11.02 1.85 2.45
C ARG A 89 -11.48 2.97 1.54
N VAL A 90 -11.48 2.72 0.24
CA VAL A 90 -12.11 3.58 -0.76
C VAL A 90 -13.50 3.02 -1.05
N GLY A 91 -14.51 3.42 -0.26
CA GLY A 91 -15.91 3.00 -0.49
C GLY A 91 -16.29 1.61 0.07
N SER A 92 -17.56 1.24 -0.11
CA SER A 92 -18.20 0.06 0.50
C SER A 92 -17.96 -1.28 -0.21
N GLU A 93 -17.33 -1.26 -1.39
CA GLU A 93 -17.07 -2.45 -2.22
C GLU A 93 -15.55 -2.65 -2.31
N ALA A 94 -15.01 -3.56 -1.49
CA ALA A 94 -13.57 -3.75 -1.36
C ALA A 94 -13.01 -4.55 -2.56
N ASP A 95 -12.55 -3.84 -3.59
CA ASP A 95 -11.80 -4.36 -4.72
C ASP A 95 -10.27 -4.21 -4.54
N ALA A 96 -9.49 -4.73 -5.49
CA ALA A 96 -8.04 -4.59 -5.51
C ALA A 96 -7.56 -3.11 -5.50
N ALA A 97 -8.39 -2.16 -5.94
CA ALA A 97 -8.09 -0.74 -5.89
C ALA A 97 -8.21 -0.18 -4.46
N SER A 98 -9.13 -0.67 -3.66
CA SER A 98 -9.21 -0.35 -2.23
C SER A 98 -8.02 -0.88 -1.44
N VAL A 99 -7.51 -2.06 -1.82
CA VAL A 99 -6.36 -2.66 -1.16
C VAL A 99 -5.05 -2.02 -1.60
N MET A 100 -4.85 -1.79 -2.90
CA MET A 100 -3.68 -1.08 -3.44
C MET A 100 -4.12 0.20 -4.15
N PRO A 101 -4.52 1.25 -3.41
CA PRO A 101 -5.01 2.50 -3.99
C PRO A 101 -3.92 3.24 -4.74
N ASP A 102 -4.33 4.15 -5.63
CA ASP A 102 -3.40 5.02 -6.37
C ASP A 102 -2.50 5.79 -5.37
N PRO A 103 -1.21 6.01 -5.68
CA PRO A 103 -0.28 6.71 -4.80
C PRO A 103 -0.77 8.08 -4.33
N GLU A 104 -1.47 8.84 -5.19
CA GLU A 104 -2.06 10.14 -4.89
C GLU A 104 -3.20 10.03 -3.87
N THR A 105 -4.00 8.97 -3.97
CA THR A 105 -5.07 8.64 -3.03
C THR A 105 -4.48 8.31 -1.65
N VAL A 106 -3.39 7.53 -1.61
CA VAL A 106 -2.63 7.27 -0.38
C VAL A 106 -2.09 8.57 0.21
N ALA A 107 -1.40 9.39 -0.59
CA ALA A 107 -0.81 10.64 -0.11
C ALA A 107 -1.86 11.60 0.46
N SER A 108 -3.03 11.69 -0.18
CA SER A 108 -4.16 12.49 0.31
C SER A 108 -4.71 11.96 1.64
N TRP A 109 -4.82 10.65 1.80
CA TRP A 109 -5.19 10.06 3.09
C TRP A 109 -4.11 10.31 4.16
N LEU A 110 -2.83 10.17 3.82
CA LEU A 110 -1.73 10.45 4.74
C LEU A 110 -1.71 11.92 5.20
N LEU A 111 -2.14 12.86 4.36
CA LEU A 111 -2.33 14.26 4.75
C LEU A 111 -3.38 14.39 5.87
N LEU A 112 -4.55 13.75 5.73
CA LEU A 112 -5.57 13.74 6.79
C LEU A 112 -5.03 13.12 8.09
N VAL A 113 -4.27 12.03 7.97
CA VAL A 113 -3.61 11.36 9.09
C VAL A 113 -2.59 12.28 9.77
N SER A 114 -1.90 13.12 9.01
CA SER A 114 -0.97 14.13 9.52
C SER A 114 -1.67 15.25 10.29
N GLU A 115 -2.92 15.56 9.92
CA GLU A 115 -3.80 16.53 10.59
C GLU A 115 -4.53 15.95 11.82
N GLY A 116 -4.28 14.68 12.14
CA GLY A 116 -4.84 14.01 13.30
C GLY A 116 -6.10 13.20 13.03
N ASN A 117 -6.52 13.06 11.77
CA ASN A 117 -7.60 12.14 11.41
C ASN A 117 -7.16 10.69 11.66
N ARG A 118 -7.98 9.95 12.43
CA ARG A 118 -7.78 8.52 12.73
C ARG A 118 -8.96 7.67 12.28
N ASP A 119 -9.87 8.25 11.51
CA ASP A 119 -11.03 7.55 10.99
C ASP A 119 -10.59 6.43 10.05
N GLY A 120 -11.27 5.30 10.19
CA GLY A 120 -11.03 4.11 9.40
C GLY A 120 -11.97 3.00 9.83
N HIS A 121 -11.95 1.91 9.09
CA HIS A 121 -12.76 0.75 9.41
C HIS A 121 -12.08 -0.09 10.48
N HIS A 122 -12.82 -0.56 11.47
CA HIS A 122 -12.31 -1.50 12.48
C HIS A 122 -12.26 -2.94 11.97
N GLU A 123 -13.11 -3.25 10.98
CA GLU A 123 -13.16 -4.56 10.34
C GLU A 123 -12.07 -4.65 9.27
N SER A 124 -11.21 -5.66 9.42
CA SER A 124 -10.25 -6.02 8.36
C SER A 124 -11.01 -6.22 7.06
N PRO A 125 -10.50 -5.72 5.92
CA PRO A 125 -11.03 -6.14 4.64
C PRO A 125 -10.97 -7.66 4.53
N GLU A 126 -11.91 -8.21 3.76
CA GLU A 126 -11.85 -9.61 3.39
C GLU A 126 -10.51 -9.86 2.69
N PRO A 127 -9.79 -10.95 3.04
CA PRO A 127 -8.55 -11.26 2.37
C PRO A 127 -8.81 -11.43 0.87
N LEU A 128 -8.09 -10.66 0.06
CA LEU A 128 -8.07 -10.91 -1.38
C LEU A 128 -7.54 -12.31 -1.66
N ASP A 129 -8.05 -12.94 -2.72
CA ASP A 129 -7.45 -14.16 -3.25
C ASP A 129 -5.98 -13.85 -3.61
N PRO A 130 -5.01 -14.63 -3.09
CA PRO A 130 -3.61 -14.52 -3.50
C PRO A 130 -3.41 -14.50 -5.02
N GLY A 131 -4.27 -15.19 -5.78
CA GLY A 131 -4.26 -15.22 -7.24
C GLY A 131 -5.13 -14.16 -7.92
N ASP A 132 -5.60 -13.13 -7.21
CA ASP A 132 -6.38 -12.05 -7.80
C ASP A 132 -5.55 -11.29 -8.85
N ASN A 133 -5.90 -11.48 -10.12
CA ASN A 133 -5.22 -10.85 -11.25
C ASN A 133 -5.28 -9.32 -11.17
N ALA A 134 -6.34 -8.73 -10.60
CA ALA A 134 -6.44 -7.28 -10.48
C ALA A 134 -5.39 -6.70 -9.51
N LEU A 135 -5.07 -7.42 -8.43
CA LEU A 135 -3.98 -7.06 -7.54
C LEU A 135 -2.63 -7.19 -8.23
N LEU A 136 -2.39 -8.31 -8.95
CA LEU A 136 -1.16 -8.52 -9.70
C LEU A 136 -0.93 -7.43 -10.77
N ASP A 137 -1.98 -7.06 -11.50
CA ASP A 137 -1.96 -5.99 -12.50
C ASP A 137 -1.57 -4.64 -11.88
N ARG A 138 -2.17 -4.27 -10.74
CA ARG A 138 -1.86 -3.02 -10.04
C ARG A 138 -0.44 -3.01 -9.47
N MET A 139 -0.01 -4.12 -8.88
CA MET A 139 1.36 -4.28 -8.38
C MET A 139 2.39 -4.15 -9.50
N TYR A 140 2.12 -4.75 -10.66
CA TYR A 140 2.97 -4.59 -11.84
C TYR A 140 2.96 -3.15 -12.36
N THR A 141 1.80 -2.52 -12.45
CA THR A 141 1.62 -1.16 -12.95
C THR A 141 2.39 -0.15 -12.11
N PHE A 142 2.04 0.01 -10.84
CA PHE A 142 2.68 1.01 -9.98
C PHE A 142 4.14 0.65 -9.69
N GLY A 143 4.42 -0.64 -9.48
CA GLY A 143 5.75 -1.08 -9.15
C GLY A 143 6.75 -0.96 -10.31
N SER A 144 6.29 -1.01 -11.56
CA SER A 144 7.15 -0.75 -12.73
C SER A 144 7.31 0.74 -13.06
N GLY A 145 6.63 1.63 -12.32
CA GLY A 145 6.60 3.05 -12.61
C GLY A 145 5.87 3.38 -13.92
N ARG A 146 5.06 2.45 -14.44
CA ARG A 146 4.18 2.70 -15.59
C ARG A 146 2.93 3.37 -15.08
N ASP A 147 2.71 4.61 -15.48
CA ASP A 147 1.45 5.29 -15.22
C ASP A 147 0.32 4.57 -15.97
N PRO A 148 -0.71 4.04 -15.28
CA PRO A 148 -1.85 3.40 -15.95
C PRO A 148 -2.64 4.35 -16.86
N TYR A 149 -2.48 5.67 -16.70
CA TYR A 149 -3.21 6.69 -17.43
C TYR A 149 -2.37 7.41 -18.49
N THR A 150 -1.07 7.11 -18.61
CA THR A 150 -0.24 7.62 -19.71
C THR A 150 -0.31 6.65 -20.90
N PRO A 151 -0.85 7.05 -22.06
CA PRO A 151 -0.80 6.21 -23.26
C PRO A 151 0.66 6.04 -23.70
N GLY A 152 1.05 4.79 -23.98
CA GLY A 152 2.34 4.46 -24.58
C GLY A 152 2.43 4.81 -26.06
#